data_AF-A0A6V7L2C1-F1
#
_entry.id   AF-A0A6V7L2C1-F1
#
_cell.length_a   1.000
_cell.length_b   1.000
_cell.length_c   1.000
_cell.angle_alpha   90.00
_cell.angle_beta   90.00
_cell.angle_gamma   90.00
#
_symmetry.space_group_name_H-M   'P 1'
#
loop_
_entity.id
_entity.type
_entity.pdbx_description
1 polymer ?
#
loop_
_entity_poly.entity_id
_entity_poly.type
_entity_poly.pdbx_seq_one_letter_code
_entity_poly.pdbx_strand_id
1 'polypeptide(L)'
;RAVFAKFSDLRNFALANVASVDTRDALLKHFNALSEDHLKSIASYLKLVPPEERTDDENWYRLDVDFLRELLVSRHERRASQLEELNEMPLYPTEDIIWNESVVPTEYFSGEGCLALPKLNLQFLTLHDYLL
;
A
#
# COMPACT_ATOMS: atom_id res chain seq x y z
N ARG A 1 -1.77 19.06 5.08
CA ARG A 1 -2.38 20.32 4.55
C ARG A 1 -3.90 20.19 4.37
N ALA A 2 -4.38 19.19 3.63
CA ALA A 2 -5.82 18.87 3.48
C ALA A 2 -6.58 18.89 4.82
N VAL A 3 -6.02 18.13 5.78
CA VAL A 3 -6.58 17.92 7.10
C VAL A 3 -6.71 19.24 7.89
N PHE A 4 -5.65 20.04 7.94
CA PHE A 4 -5.65 21.33 8.64
C PHE A 4 -6.70 22.33 8.13
N ALA A 5 -6.97 22.32 6.81
CA ALA A 5 -7.83 23.31 6.18
C ALA A 5 -9.33 22.98 6.26
N LYS A 6 -9.69 21.69 6.19
CA LYS A 6 -11.10 21.26 6.06
C LYS A 6 -11.63 20.43 7.23
N PHE A 7 -10.76 19.88 8.07
CA PHE A 7 -11.16 18.91 9.10
C PHE A 7 -10.69 19.37 10.47
N SER A 8 -11.61 19.95 11.26
CA SER A 8 -11.35 20.38 12.64
C SER A 8 -10.94 19.23 13.55
N ASP A 9 -11.48 18.04 13.31
CA ASP A 9 -11.38 16.89 14.21
C ASP A 9 -9.97 16.27 14.21
N LEU A 10 -9.23 16.49 13.11
CA LEU A 10 -7.86 16.03 12.93
C LEU A 10 -6.84 17.16 13.03
N ARG A 11 -7.18 18.28 13.67
CA ARG A 11 -6.26 19.40 13.84
C ARG A 11 -5.03 19.02 14.65
N ASN A 12 -5.20 18.15 15.65
CA ASN A 12 -4.09 17.59 16.43
C ASN A 12 -3.15 16.73 15.57
N PHE A 13 -3.72 15.91 14.68
CA PHE A 13 -2.94 15.13 13.71
C PHE A 13 -2.18 16.04 12.74
N ALA A 14 -2.81 17.11 12.26
CA ALA A 14 -2.19 18.04 11.33
C ALA A 14 -1.05 18.89 11.93
N LEU A 15 -1.02 19.03 13.26
CA LEU A 15 0.00 19.78 14.01
C LEU A 15 1.09 18.89 14.62
N ALA A 16 0.90 17.57 14.62
CA ALA A 16 1.85 16.62 15.15
C ALA A 16 3.10 16.49 14.27
N ASN A 17 4.20 16.01 14.86
CA ASN A 17 5.44 15.74 14.13
C ASN A 17 5.22 14.57 13.16
N VAL A 18 5.80 14.65 11.95
CA VAL A 18 5.69 13.60 10.92
C VAL A 18 6.11 12.23 11.48
N ALA A 19 7.23 12.16 12.20
CA ALA A 19 7.72 10.90 12.78
C ALA A 19 6.84 10.31 13.91
N SER A 20 5.87 11.08 14.42
CA SER A 20 4.90 10.58 15.40
C SER A 20 3.61 10.06 14.77
N VAL A 21 3.39 10.36 13.49
CA VAL A 21 2.13 10.06 12.78
C VAL A 21 2.31 9.21 11.53
N ASP A 22 3.53 8.97 11.07
CA ASP A 22 3.84 8.20 9.85
C ASP A 22 3.82 6.68 10.04
N THR A 23 3.68 6.20 11.28
CA THR A 23 3.56 4.76 11.57
C THR A 23 2.14 4.26 11.30
N ARG A 24 2.04 3.02 10.81
CA ARG A 24 0.76 2.36 10.49
C ARG A 24 -0.20 2.37 11.68
N ASP A 25 0.27 2.03 12.88
CA ASP A 25 -0.52 2.06 14.12
C ASP A 25 -1.03 3.45 14.49
N ALA A 26 -0.20 4.49 14.32
CA ALA A 26 -0.62 5.86 14.61
C ALA A 26 -1.68 6.33 13.61
N LEU A 27 -1.48 6.07 12.31
CA LEU A 27 -2.44 6.39 11.27
C LEU A 27 -3.78 5.68 11.51
N LEU A 28 -3.75 4.38 11.81
CA LEU A 28 -4.95 3.61 12.13
C LEU A 28 -5.70 4.18 13.34
N LYS A 29 -5.01 4.57 14.42
CA LYS A 29 -5.64 5.20 15.59
C LYS A 29 -6.35 6.50 15.23
N HIS A 30 -5.73 7.34 14.40
CA HIS A 30 -6.33 8.61 13.97
C HIS A 30 -7.50 8.40 12.99
N PHE A 31 -7.37 7.51 12.01
CA PHE A 31 -8.41 7.26 11.01
C PHE A 31 -9.56 6.36 11.52
N ASN A 32 -9.36 5.56 12.57
CA ASN A 32 -10.43 4.79 13.22
C ASN A 32 -11.45 5.69 13.93
N ALA A 33 -11.02 6.87 14.39
CA ALA A 33 -11.91 7.82 15.07
C ALA A 33 -12.81 8.62 14.10
N LEU A 34 -12.63 8.46 12.78
CA LEU A 34 -13.36 9.21 11.77
C LEU A 34 -14.60 8.45 11.27
N SER A 35 -15.63 9.21 10.91
CA SER A 35 -16.78 8.68 10.18
C SER A 35 -16.43 8.40 8.70
N GLU A 36 -17.23 7.54 8.08
CA GLU A 36 -17.11 7.17 6.67
C GLU A 36 -17.14 8.40 5.74
N ASP A 37 -18.03 9.35 5.99
CA ASP A 37 -18.18 10.57 5.19
C ASP A 37 -16.91 11.44 5.22
N HIS A 38 -16.25 11.51 6.38
CA HIS A 38 -14.99 12.21 6.52
C HIS A 38 -13.86 11.48 5.79
N LEU A 39 -13.80 10.15 5.87
CA LEU A 39 -12.80 9.35 5.13
C LEU A 39 -12.96 9.52 3.61
N LYS A 40 -14.20 9.46 3.11
CA LYS A 40 -14.52 9.74 1.69
C LYS A 40 -14.10 11.14 1.28
N SER A 41 -14.48 12.15 2.06
CA SER A 41 -14.13 13.55 1.80
C SER A 41 -12.61 13.77 1.74
N ILE A 42 -11.84 13.11 2.61
CA ILE A 42 -10.37 13.17 2.60
C ILE A 42 -9.83 12.48 1.35
N ALA A 43 -10.32 11.27 1.02
CA ALA A 43 -9.87 10.51 -0.14
C ALA A 43 -10.15 11.24 -1.47
N SER A 44 -11.34 11.85 -1.62
CA SER A 44 -11.68 12.68 -2.78
C SER A 44 -10.84 13.95 -2.86
N TYR A 45 -10.55 14.59 -1.71
CA TYR A 45 -9.66 15.76 -1.69
C TYR A 45 -8.23 15.41 -2.15
N LEU A 46 -7.74 14.22 -1.79
CA LEU A 46 -6.45 13.69 -2.22
C LEU A 46 -6.48 13.11 -3.64
N LYS A 47 -7.64 13.16 -4.32
CA LYS A 47 -7.87 12.58 -5.65
C LYS A 47 -7.58 11.08 -5.72
N LEU A 48 -7.77 10.36 -4.60
CA LEU A 48 -7.64 8.91 -4.54
C LEU A 48 -8.93 8.21 -4.97
N VAL A 49 -10.06 8.90 -4.78
CA VAL A 49 -11.41 8.46 -5.16
C VAL A 49 -12.05 9.60 -5.95
N PRO A 50 -12.82 9.31 -7.00
CA PRO A 50 -13.53 10.37 -7.72
C PRO A 50 -14.52 11.11 -6.78
N PRO A 51 -14.83 12.37 -7.10
CA PRO A 51 -15.86 13.12 -6.39
C PRO A 51 -17.25 12.56 -6.68
N GLU A 52 -18.20 12.80 -5.78
CA GLU A 52 -19.57 12.27 -5.87
C GLU A 52 -20.29 12.63 -7.18
N GLU A 53 -19.92 13.75 -7.80
CA GLU A 53 -20.43 14.22 -9.10
C GLU A 53 -20.09 13.29 -10.27
N ARG A 54 -19.09 12.41 -10.13
CA ARG A 54 -18.63 11.47 -11.16
C ARG A 54 -18.96 10.01 -10.84
N THR A 55 -19.79 9.78 -9.83
CA THR A 55 -20.16 8.42 -9.37
C THR A 55 -20.90 7.63 -10.45
N ASP A 56 -21.69 8.31 -11.29
CA ASP A 56 -22.48 7.66 -12.35
C ASP A 56 -21.64 7.22 -13.57
N ASP A 57 -20.49 7.85 -13.80
CA ASP A 57 -19.60 7.56 -14.93
C ASP A 57 -18.54 6.48 -14.62
N GLU A 58 -18.17 6.34 -13.34
CA GLU A 58 -17.05 5.49 -12.90
C GLU A 58 -17.51 4.49 -11.83
N ASN A 59 -17.75 3.21 -12.18
CA ASN A 59 -18.21 2.17 -11.22
C ASN A 59 -17.13 1.13 -10.86
N TRP A 60 -15.85 1.53 -10.92
CA TRP A 60 -14.72 0.62 -10.69
C TRP A 60 -14.17 0.66 -9.26
N TYR A 61 -14.57 1.64 -8.43
CA TYR A 61 -14.01 1.87 -7.10
C TYR A 61 -14.91 1.34 -5.98
N ARG A 62 -14.28 0.89 -4.90
CA ARG A 62 -14.97 0.47 -3.68
C ARG A 62 -14.94 1.61 -2.66
N LEU A 63 -16.03 1.76 -1.92
CA LEU A 63 -16.20 2.81 -0.90
C LEU A 63 -16.32 2.24 0.52
N ASP A 64 -15.99 0.96 0.71
CA ASP A 64 -16.03 0.32 2.01
C ASP A 64 -15.12 1.05 3.01
N VAL A 65 -15.57 1.16 4.27
CA VAL A 65 -14.88 1.92 5.32
C VAL A 65 -13.48 1.34 5.54
N ASP A 66 -13.37 0.02 5.55
CA ASP A 66 -12.10 -0.68 5.73
C ASP A 66 -11.16 -0.45 4.54
N PHE A 67 -11.71 -0.43 3.31
CA PHE A 67 -10.93 -0.11 2.11
C PHE A 67 -10.43 1.33 2.11
N LEU A 68 -11.28 2.32 2.40
CA LEU A 68 -10.90 3.73 2.43
C LEU A 68 -9.85 4.00 3.51
N ARG A 69 -9.98 3.34 4.66
CA ARG A 69 -8.99 3.41 5.73
C ARG A 69 -7.66 2.82 5.28
N GLU A 70 -7.67 1.63 4.71
CA GLU A 70 -6.45 0.97 4.20
C GLU A 70 -5.78 1.77 3.09
N LEU A 71 -6.58 2.38 2.20
CA LEU A 71 -6.11 3.24 1.12
C LEU A 71 -5.37 4.47 1.66
N LEU A 72 -5.92 5.12 2.68
CA LEU A 72 -5.30 6.30 3.29
C LEU A 72 -4.04 5.92 4.08
N VAL A 73 -4.05 4.79 4.77
CA VAL A 73 -2.92 4.30 5.57
C VAL A 73 -1.77 3.85 4.67
N SER A 74 -1.99 2.94 3.73
CA SER A 74 -0.96 2.42 2.81
C SER A 74 -0.27 3.48 1.94
N ARG A 75 -0.96 4.61 1.73
CA ARG A 75 -0.41 5.76 0.98
C ARG A 75 0.52 6.63 1.81
N HIS A 76 0.29 6.74 3.12
CA HIS A 76 1.01 7.68 4.01
C HIS A 76 1.88 7.00 5.06
N GLU A 77 1.83 5.68 5.18
CA GLU A 77 2.72 4.94 6.07
C GLU A 77 4.18 5.06 5.62
N ARG A 78 5.07 5.06 6.60
CA ARG A 78 6.51 5.03 6.36
C ARG A 78 6.88 3.70 5.69
N ARG A 79 7.57 3.78 4.55
CA ARG A 79 8.10 2.62 3.83
C ARG A 79 9.58 2.43 4.15
N ALA A 80 9.97 1.18 4.33
CA ALA A 80 11.38 0.81 4.38
C ALA A 80 12.04 1.07 3.02
N SER A 81 13.34 1.32 3.04
CA SER A 81 14.12 1.38 1.80
C SER A 81 14.32 -0.02 1.23
N GLN A 82 14.46 -0.11 -0.10
CA GLN A 82 14.70 -1.39 -0.77
C GLN A 82 16.00 -2.07 -0.28
N LEU A 83 16.99 -1.27 0.15
CA LEU A 83 18.23 -1.79 0.75
C LEU A 83 18.03 -2.36 2.15
N GLU A 84 17.18 -1.73 2.98
CA GLU A 84 16.84 -2.28 4.30
C GLU A 84 16.12 -3.62 4.13
N GLU A 85 15.14 -3.68 3.23
CA GLU A 85 14.40 -4.91 2.92
C GLU A 85 15.34 -6.01 2.42
N LEU A 86 16.25 -5.71 1.49
CA LEU A 86 17.23 -6.66 0.98
C LEU A 86 18.16 -7.19 2.08
N ASN A 87 18.62 -6.32 2.98
CA ASN A 87 19.51 -6.72 4.08
C ASN A 87 18.82 -7.59 5.14
N GLU A 88 17.49 -7.52 5.25
CA GLU A 88 16.69 -8.36 6.14
C GLU A 88 16.40 -9.76 5.56
N MET A 89 16.61 -9.96 4.25
CA MET A 89 16.32 -11.25 3.60
C MET A 89 17.33 -12.33 4.03
N PRO A 90 16.86 -13.51 4.49
CA PRO A 90 17.76 -14.62 4.83
C PRO A 90 18.40 -15.20 3.57
N LEU A 91 19.71 -15.50 3.65
CA LEU A 91 20.45 -16.10 2.54
C LEU A 91 20.03 -17.55 2.23
N TYR A 92 19.47 -18.25 3.21
CA TYR A 92 19.07 -19.65 3.08
C TYR A 92 17.55 -19.77 3.11
N PRO A 93 16.97 -20.62 2.25
CA PRO A 93 15.53 -20.84 2.22
C PRO A 93 15.07 -21.65 3.44
N THR A 94 13.86 -21.37 3.91
CA THR A 94 13.14 -22.16 4.92
C THR A 94 12.28 -23.24 4.25
N GLU A 95 11.79 -24.20 5.02
CA GLU A 95 10.87 -25.26 4.58
C GLU A 95 9.63 -24.73 3.85
N ASP A 96 9.12 -23.57 4.28
CA ASP A 96 7.98 -22.89 3.67
C ASP A 96 8.29 -22.44 2.24
N ILE A 97 9.54 -22.04 1.96
CA ILE A 97 9.98 -21.60 0.64
C ILE A 97 10.27 -22.80 -0.25
N ILE A 98 10.96 -23.81 0.28
CA ILE A 98 11.40 -24.99 -0.48
C ILE A 98 10.18 -25.73 -1.05
N TRP A 99 9.09 -25.85 -0.29
CA TRP A 99 7.86 -26.53 -0.72
C TRP A 99 6.80 -25.61 -1.33
N ASN A 100 7.11 -24.34 -1.56
CA ASN A 100 6.20 -23.42 -2.24
C ASN A 100 6.35 -23.53 -3.77
N GLU A 101 5.46 -24.27 -4.40
CA GLU A 101 5.43 -24.50 -5.86
C GLU A 101 5.25 -23.22 -6.70
N SER A 102 4.75 -22.13 -6.11
CA SER A 102 4.61 -20.84 -6.82
C SER A 102 5.94 -20.11 -7.01
N VAL A 103 6.94 -20.43 -6.19
CA VAL A 103 8.28 -19.83 -6.18
C VAL A 103 9.33 -20.84 -6.64
N VAL A 104 9.24 -22.09 -6.18
CA VAL A 104 10.12 -23.20 -6.56
C VAL A 104 9.31 -24.21 -7.38
N PRO A 105 9.23 -24.05 -8.71
CA PRO A 105 8.44 -24.94 -9.55
C PRO A 105 9.05 -26.34 -9.61
N THR A 106 8.20 -27.36 -9.70
CA THR A 106 8.62 -28.74 -9.93
C THR A 106 8.81 -29.01 -11.44
N GLU A 107 9.48 -30.11 -11.79
CA GLU A 107 9.69 -30.51 -13.20
C GLU A 107 8.38 -30.77 -13.97
N TYR A 108 7.26 -30.96 -13.25
CA TYR A 108 5.94 -31.21 -13.84
C TYR A 108 5.13 -29.93 -14.10
N PHE A 109 5.73 -28.76 -13.95
CA PHE A 109 5.04 -27.49 -14.19
C PHE A 109 4.62 -27.35 -15.66
N SER A 110 3.30 -27.30 -15.90
CA SER A 110 2.72 -27.28 -17.25
C SER A 110 2.88 -25.96 -18.02
N GLY A 111 3.27 -24.88 -17.33
CA GLY A 111 3.35 -23.54 -17.93
C GLY A 111 2.00 -22.83 -18.10
N GLU A 112 0.89 -23.45 -17.66
CA GLU A 112 -0.45 -22.86 -17.78
C GLU A 112 -0.73 -21.81 -16.69
N GLY A 113 -0.06 -21.91 -15.53
CA GLY A 113 -0.17 -20.97 -14.41
C GLY A 113 0.91 -19.88 -14.43
N CYS A 114 0.68 -18.77 -13.71
CA CYS A 114 1.72 -17.76 -13.48
C CYS A 114 2.55 -18.14 -12.25
N LEU A 115 3.87 -17.99 -12.35
CA LEU A 115 4.81 -18.11 -11.21
C LEU A 115 5.18 -16.72 -10.70
N ALA A 116 5.44 -16.62 -9.40
CA ALA A 116 5.86 -15.38 -8.74
C ALA A 116 7.38 -15.17 -8.89
N LEU A 117 7.89 -15.26 -10.13
CA LEU A 117 9.31 -15.16 -10.46
C LEU A 117 9.60 -13.92 -11.31
N PRO A 118 10.75 -13.24 -11.09
CA PRO A 118 11.17 -12.12 -11.92
C PRO A 118 11.42 -12.58 -13.36
N LYS A 119 10.99 -11.75 -14.32
CA LYS A 119 11.13 -12.04 -15.76
C LYS A 119 12.32 -11.28 -16.31
N LEU A 120 13.30 -12.03 -16.84
CA LEU A 120 14.43 -11.43 -17.53
C LEU A 120 14.02 -11.08 -18.97
N ASN A 121 14.12 -9.80 -19.30
CA ASN A 121 13.89 -9.27 -20.64
C ASN A 121 14.98 -8.23 -20.98
N LEU A 122 14.71 -7.29 -21.87
CA LEU A 122 15.69 -6.31 -22.35
C LEU A 122 15.85 -5.07 -21.47
N GLN A 123 14.85 -4.73 -20.66
CA GLN A 123 14.81 -3.48 -19.89
C GLN A 123 14.47 -3.74 -18.43
N PHE A 124 15.13 -2.98 -17.57
CA PHE A 124 14.94 -2.94 -16.12
C PHE A 124 14.76 -1.48 -15.70
N LEU A 125 14.01 -1.22 -14.62
CA LEU A 125 13.69 0.15 -14.19
C LEU A 125 14.92 0.89 -13.68
N THR A 126 15.79 0.19 -12.95
CA THR A 126 17.02 0.72 -12.35
C THR A 126 18.10 -0.37 -12.29
N LEU A 127 19.33 0.00 -11.94
CA LEU A 127 20.39 -0.98 -11.66
C LEU A 127 20.03 -1.92 -10.51
N HIS A 128 19.34 -1.40 -9.48
CA HIS A 128 18.94 -2.21 -8.32
C HIS A 128 17.94 -3.30 -8.73
N ASP A 129 16.95 -2.95 -9.56
CA ASP A 129 15.96 -3.87 -10.15
C ASP A 129 16.61 -4.97 -11.02
N TYR A 130 17.80 -4.72 -11.57
CA TYR A 130 18.55 -5.73 -12.32
C TYR A 130 19.34 -6.69 -11.41
N LEU A 131 19.76 -6.24 -10.23
CA LEU A 131 20.61 -7.01 -9.31
C LEU A 131 19.83 -7.79 -8.25
N LEU A 132 18.54 -7.49 -8.08
CA LEU A 132 17.62 -8.15 -7.15
C LEU A 132 17.12 -9.48 -7.73
#